data_AF-A0AA86JJ80-F1
#
_entry.id   AF-A0AA86JJ80-F1
#
_cell.length_a   1.000
_cell.length_b   1.000
_cell.length_c   1.000
_cell.angle_alpha   90.00
_cell.angle_beta   90.00
_cell.angle_gamma   90.00
#
_symmetry.space_group_name_H-M   'P 1'
#
loop_
_entity.id
_entity.type
_entity.pdbx_description
1 polymer ?
#
loop_
_entity_poly.entity_id
_entity_poly.type
_entity_poly.pdbx_seq_one_letter_code
_entity_poly.pdbx_strand_id
1 'polypeptide(L)'
;MLLDLKLMKESNINSIRTAHYPKSPIFYELCDEYGFLVMSEADIETHGVVELYGLGYLENYNMIADDPIYEKVIIDRIESSIIPFKNRPSIFMWSLGNESGYGYNFEKGLKCARKLDPTRLLHYEGAYYADKNRKNDFTELDVISRMYPSIDEI
;
A
#
# COMPACT_ATOMS: atom_id res chain seq x y z
N MET A 1 -13.01 -15.20 -9.05
CA MET A 1 -11.60 -15.59 -8.79
C MET A 1 -10.99 -16.40 -9.93
N LEU A 2 -11.31 -17.69 -10.12
CA LEU A 2 -10.69 -18.48 -11.22
C LEU A 2 -10.98 -17.92 -12.62
N LEU A 3 -12.23 -17.48 -12.87
CA LEU A 3 -12.59 -16.83 -14.13
C LEU A 3 -11.75 -15.57 -14.37
N ASP A 4 -11.62 -14.70 -13.36
CA ASP A 4 -10.84 -13.46 -13.46
C ASP A 4 -9.37 -13.73 -13.79
N LEU A 5 -8.74 -14.68 -13.08
CA LEU A 5 -7.33 -15.04 -13.32
C LEU A 5 -7.10 -15.61 -14.72
N LYS A 6 -8.03 -16.42 -15.23
CA LYS A 6 -7.95 -16.94 -16.61
C LYS A 6 -8.08 -15.82 -17.64
N LEU A 7 -9.07 -14.94 -17.48
CA LEU A 7 -9.26 -13.79 -18.37
C LEU A 7 -8.05 -12.86 -18.37
N MET A 8 -7.44 -12.63 -17.20
CA MET A 8 -6.20 -11.86 -17.09
C MET A 8 -5.06 -12.50 -17.89
N LYS A 9 -4.85 -13.82 -17.77
CA LYS A 9 -3.83 -14.54 -18.54
C LYS A 9 -4.09 -14.52 -20.05
N GLU A 10 -5.32 -14.75 -20.47
CA GLU A 10 -5.73 -14.66 -21.87
C GLU A 10 -5.55 -13.24 -22.45
N SER A 11 -5.54 -12.23 -21.58
CA SER A 11 -5.31 -10.82 -21.93
C SER A 11 -3.86 -10.37 -21.71
N ASN A 12 -2.91 -11.29 -21.55
CA ASN A 12 -1.47 -11.02 -21.32
C ASN A 12 -1.14 -10.21 -20.04
N ILE A 13 -2.03 -10.18 -19.05
CA ILE A 13 -1.75 -9.55 -17.74
C ILE A 13 -0.85 -10.47 -16.92
N ASN A 14 0.18 -9.91 -16.29
CA ASN A 14 1.16 -10.64 -15.47
C ASN A 14 1.18 -10.24 -13.99
N SER A 15 0.50 -9.15 -13.60
CA SER A 15 0.57 -8.59 -12.26
C SER A 15 -0.78 -8.09 -11.76
N ILE A 16 -0.95 -8.10 -10.43
CA ILE A 16 -2.19 -7.70 -9.76
C ILE A 16 -1.83 -6.90 -8.50
N ARG A 17 -2.42 -5.70 -8.35
CA ARG A 17 -2.46 -4.95 -7.09
C ARG A 17 -3.73 -5.33 -6.34
N THR A 18 -3.65 -5.68 -5.06
CA THR A 18 -4.83 -6.01 -4.24
C THR A 18 -5.54 -4.75 -3.73
N ALA A 19 -5.92 -3.84 -4.63
CA ALA A 19 -6.60 -2.59 -4.29
C ALA A 19 -7.88 -2.84 -3.43
N HIS A 20 -8.05 -2.24 -2.25
CA HIS A 20 -7.04 -1.61 -1.38
C HIS A 20 -6.98 -2.33 -0.01
N TYR A 21 -6.90 -3.66 -0.05
CA TYR A 21 -6.88 -4.54 1.13
C TYR A 21 -6.44 -5.98 0.76
N PRO A 22 -5.94 -6.77 1.73
CA PRO A 22 -5.55 -8.17 1.48
C PRO A 22 -6.74 -9.01 1.03
N LYS A 23 -6.53 -9.90 0.05
CA LYS A 23 -7.60 -10.79 -0.44
C LYS A 23 -7.65 -12.10 0.36
N SER A 24 -8.65 -12.93 0.07
CA SER A 24 -8.78 -14.28 0.64
C SER A 24 -7.48 -15.08 0.47
N PRO A 25 -7.04 -15.91 1.44
CA PRO A 25 -5.83 -16.72 1.30
C PRO A 25 -5.75 -17.56 0.01
N ILE A 26 -6.90 -18.05 -0.47
CA ILE A 26 -7.01 -18.83 -1.71
C ILE A 26 -6.62 -18.00 -2.94
N PHE A 27 -6.80 -16.68 -2.91
CA PHE A 27 -6.36 -15.80 -4.00
C PHE A 27 -4.84 -15.90 -4.21
N TYR A 28 -4.08 -15.84 -3.12
CA TYR A 28 -2.62 -15.92 -3.21
C TYR A 28 -2.15 -17.31 -3.62
N GLU A 29 -2.82 -18.38 -3.16
CA GLU A 29 -2.56 -19.75 -3.62
C GLU A 29 -2.72 -19.89 -5.13
N LEU A 30 -3.82 -19.35 -5.67
CA LEU A 30 -4.04 -19.36 -7.11
C LEU A 30 -3.03 -18.47 -7.85
N CYS A 31 -2.61 -17.34 -7.28
CA CYS A 31 -1.57 -16.51 -7.89
C CYS A 31 -0.21 -17.20 -7.91
N ASP A 32 0.11 -17.99 -6.86
CA ASP A 32 1.30 -18.84 -6.82
C ASP A 32 1.25 -19.89 -7.94
N GLU A 33 0.11 -20.54 -8.14
CA GLU A 33 -0.09 -21.60 -9.16
C GLU A 33 -0.13 -21.07 -10.60
N TYR A 34 -0.89 -20.01 -10.85
CA TYR A 34 -1.10 -19.45 -12.19
C TYR A 34 0.04 -18.48 -12.59
N GLY A 35 0.92 -18.13 -11.66
CA GLY A 35 2.09 -17.30 -11.90
C GLY A 35 1.76 -15.82 -12.10
N PHE A 36 1.27 -15.15 -11.07
CA PHE A 36 1.08 -13.69 -11.06
C PHE A 36 2.08 -13.00 -10.13
N LEU A 37 2.51 -11.80 -10.50
CA LEU A 37 3.22 -10.89 -9.61
C LEU A 37 2.18 -10.08 -8.81
N VAL A 38 2.13 -10.29 -7.50
CA VAL A 38 1.14 -9.64 -6.62
C VAL A 38 1.79 -8.54 -5.79
N MET A 39 1.24 -7.33 -5.89
CA MET A 39 1.45 -6.28 -4.89
C MET A 39 0.32 -6.37 -3.86
N SER A 40 0.64 -6.91 -2.69
CA SER A 40 -0.34 -7.08 -1.61
C SER A 40 -0.39 -5.82 -0.76
N GLU A 41 -1.59 -5.31 -0.52
CA GLU A 41 -1.83 -4.01 0.10
C GLU A 41 -2.54 -4.13 1.45
N ALA A 42 -2.07 -3.38 2.45
CA ALA A 42 -2.73 -3.29 3.74
C ALA A 42 -4.10 -2.59 3.64
N ASP A 43 -5.02 -2.97 4.52
CA ASP A 43 -6.38 -2.43 4.60
C ASP A 43 -6.37 -1.08 5.34
N ILE A 44 -5.86 -0.05 4.65
CA ILE A 44 -5.72 1.31 5.17
C ILE A 44 -6.05 2.29 4.04
N GLU A 45 -7.18 2.98 4.18
CA GLU A 45 -7.56 4.11 3.33
C GLU A 45 -8.34 5.14 4.16
N THR A 46 -7.97 6.40 4.03
CA THR A 46 -8.54 7.50 4.82
C THR A 46 -8.79 8.74 3.97
N HIS A 47 -9.03 8.55 2.67
CA HIS A 47 -9.17 9.64 1.70
C HIS A 47 -10.20 10.69 2.18
N GLY A 48 -11.31 10.25 2.78
CA GLY A 48 -12.40 11.13 3.22
C GLY A 48 -12.02 12.28 4.16
N VAL A 49 -10.82 12.29 4.76
CA VAL A 49 -10.32 13.44 5.53
C VAL A 49 -10.21 14.72 4.70
N VAL A 50 -9.99 14.62 3.38
CA VAL A 50 -9.86 15.77 2.49
C VAL A 50 -11.19 16.49 2.23
N GLU A 51 -12.31 15.86 2.61
CA GLU A 51 -13.67 16.37 2.41
C GLU A 51 -14.28 16.96 3.69
N LEU A 52 -13.59 16.89 4.83
CA LEU A 52 -14.14 17.26 6.15
C LEU A 52 -14.56 18.73 6.26
N TYR A 53 -13.89 19.61 5.53
CA TYR A 53 -14.10 21.06 5.60
C TYR A 53 -14.45 21.68 4.24
N GLY A 54 -14.94 20.84 3.32
CA GLY A 54 -15.21 21.18 1.92
C GLY A 54 -14.41 20.32 0.96
N LEU A 55 -14.65 20.49 -0.34
CA LEU A 55 -14.04 19.67 -1.39
C LEU A 55 -12.54 19.93 -1.52
N GLY A 56 -11.72 18.88 -1.46
CA GLY A 56 -10.30 18.91 -1.84
C GLY A 56 -9.34 19.60 -0.87
N TYR A 57 -9.62 19.63 0.43
CA TYR A 57 -8.71 20.20 1.43
C TYR A 57 -7.54 19.26 1.75
N LEU A 58 -6.51 19.29 0.90
CA LEU A 58 -5.30 18.47 1.03
C LEU A 58 -4.45 18.77 2.28
N GLU A 59 -4.63 19.94 2.92
CA GLU A 59 -3.94 20.28 4.17
C GLU A 59 -4.26 19.29 5.30
N ASN A 60 -5.45 18.68 5.26
CA ASN A 60 -5.89 17.70 6.26
C ASN A 60 -5.53 16.26 5.88
N TYR A 61 -4.84 16.04 4.75
CA TYR A 61 -4.65 14.69 4.24
C TYR A 61 -3.85 13.81 5.20
N ASN A 62 -2.88 14.40 5.90
CA ASN A 62 -2.05 13.71 6.88
C ASN A 62 -2.69 13.62 8.28
N MET A 63 -3.93 14.10 8.48
CA MET A 63 -4.57 14.20 9.80
C MET A 63 -4.54 12.88 10.58
N ILE A 64 -4.81 11.74 9.92
CA ILE A 64 -4.74 10.41 10.56
C ILE A 64 -3.32 9.84 10.52
N ALA A 65 -2.56 10.13 9.47
CA ALA A 65 -1.19 9.65 9.31
C ALA A 65 -0.21 10.21 10.35
N ASP A 66 -0.48 11.42 10.87
CA ASP A 66 0.35 12.09 11.89
C ASP A 66 -0.21 12.00 13.31
N ASP A 67 -1.47 11.64 13.50
CA ASP A 67 -2.07 11.56 14.83
C ASP A 67 -1.64 10.27 15.56
N PRO A 68 -0.91 10.38 16.69
CA PRO A 68 -0.40 9.21 17.42
C PRO A 68 -1.48 8.29 17.99
N ILE A 69 -2.75 8.74 18.11
CA ILE A 69 -3.84 7.87 18.53
C ILE A 69 -4.08 6.71 17.55
N TYR A 70 -3.76 6.92 16.26
CA TYR A 70 -3.95 5.94 15.20
C TYR A 70 -2.71 5.06 14.94
N GLU A 71 -1.57 5.34 15.57
CA GLU A 71 -0.32 4.60 15.36
C GLU A 71 -0.52 3.08 15.51
N LYS A 72 -1.15 2.68 16.61
CA LYS A 72 -1.33 1.25 16.93
C LYS A 72 -2.19 0.54 15.89
N VAL A 73 -3.28 1.17 15.43
CA VAL A 73 -4.19 0.54 14.46
C VAL A 73 -3.58 0.51 13.06
N ILE A 74 -2.81 1.52 12.67
CA ILE A 74 -2.08 1.51 11.38
C ILE A 74 -1.06 0.37 11.37
N ILE A 75 -0.27 0.21 12.44
CA ILE A 75 0.69 -0.88 12.56
C ILE A 75 -0.02 -2.24 12.52
N ASP A 76 -1.11 -2.41 13.27
CA ASP A 76 -1.90 -3.66 13.31
C ASP A 76 -2.38 -4.10 11.91
N ARG A 77 -2.85 -3.15 11.08
CA ARG A 77 -3.26 -3.42 9.70
C ARG A 77 -2.10 -3.84 8.80
N ILE A 78 -0.93 -3.23 8.97
CA ILE A 78 0.30 -3.60 8.25
C ILE A 78 0.75 -5.00 8.66
N GLU A 79 0.83 -5.29 9.96
CA GLU A 79 1.21 -6.61 10.47
C GLU A 79 0.26 -7.70 9.94
N SER A 80 -1.05 -7.44 10.00
CA SER A 80 -2.10 -8.33 9.52
C SER A 80 -2.04 -8.58 8.01
N SER A 81 -1.49 -7.65 7.24
CA SER A 81 -1.31 -7.79 5.78
C SER A 81 -0.06 -8.60 5.40
N ILE A 82 0.95 -8.68 6.27
CA ILE A 82 2.24 -9.31 5.96
C ILE A 82 2.37 -10.68 6.61
N ILE A 83 2.11 -10.78 7.92
CA ILE A 83 2.41 -11.98 8.72
C ILE A 83 1.77 -13.25 8.13
N PRO A 84 0.48 -13.25 7.71
CA PRO A 84 -0.16 -14.45 7.17
C PRO A 84 0.34 -14.84 5.77
N PHE A 85 0.89 -13.89 5.01
CA PHE A 85 1.15 -14.05 3.57
C PHE A 85 2.62 -13.99 3.18
N LYS A 86 3.55 -13.75 4.11
CA LYS A 86 5.01 -13.64 3.83
C LYS A 86 5.67 -14.84 3.16
N ASN A 87 5.01 -16.01 3.19
CA ASN A 87 5.47 -17.22 2.54
C ASN A 87 4.91 -17.41 1.12
N ARG A 88 4.10 -16.47 0.59
CA ARG A 88 3.54 -16.53 -0.76
C ARG A 88 4.58 -16.04 -1.78
N PRO A 89 5.09 -16.90 -2.68
CA PRO A 89 6.08 -16.51 -3.68
C PRO A 89 5.53 -15.54 -4.73
N SER A 90 4.22 -15.55 -5.00
CA SER A 90 3.60 -14.61 -5.93
C SER A 90 3.69 -13.15 -5.47
N ILE A 91 3.75 -12.91 -4.15
CA ILE A 91 3.87 -11.56 -3.62
C ILE A 91 5.30 -11.07 -3.84
N PHE A 92 5.48 -9.99 -4.60
CA PHE A 92 6.79 -9.38 -4.86
C PHE A 92 6.97 -8.03 -4.14
N MET A 93 5.87 -7.44 -3.65
CA MET A 93 5.86 -6.11 -3.06
C MET A 93 4.72 -5.97 -2.04
N TRP A 94 5.00 -5.27 -0.94
CA TRP A 94 4.00 -4.87 0.04
C TRP A 94 3.65 -3.40 -0.14
N SER A 95 2.36 -3.09 -0.16
CA SER A 95 1.85 -1.73 -0.15
C SER A 95 1.25 -1.41 1.23
N LEU A 96 1.59 -0.26 1.80
CA LEU A 96 1.12 0.12 3.14
C LEU A 96 -0.33 0.61 3.18
N GLY A 97 -0.98 0.74 2.03
CA GLY A 97 -2.37 1.19 1.92
C GLY A 97 -2.57 2.05 0.68
N ASN A 98 -3.63 2.84 0.72
CA ASN A 98 -4.01 3.74 -0.35
C ASN A 98 -4.49 5.07 0.25
N GLU A 99 -4.23 6.18 -0.43
CA GLU A 99 -4.86 7.48 -0.19
C GLU A 99 -5.11 7.84 1.29
N SER A 100 -4.04 7.86 2.10
CA SER A 100 -4.10 8.12 3.54
C SER A 100 -3.11 9.19 4.03
N GLY A 101 -2.60 10.01 3.12
CA GLY A 101 -1.53 10.97 3.42
C GLY A 101 -0.19 10.28 3.72
N TYR A 102 0.80 11.02 4.22
CA TYR A 102 2.09 10.48 4.65
C TYR A 102 2.60 11.18 5.90
N GLY A 103 2.61 10.44 7.01
CA GLY A 103 2.90 10.94 8.34
C GLY A 103 3.75 9.99 9.17
N TYR A 104 4.02 10.38 10.41
CA TYR A 104 4.87 9.59 11.34
C TYR A 104 4.40 8.14 11.50
N ASN A 105 3.09 7.87 11.43
CA ASN A 105 2.55 6.52 11.55
C ASN A 105 2.94 5.63 10.36
N PHE A 106 3.00 6.18 9.15
CA PHE A 106 3.44 5.44 7.96
C PHE A 106 4.96 5.24 7.96
N GLU A 107 5.76 6.19 8.44
CA GLU A 107 7.20 6.01 8.63
C GLU A 107 7.51 4.86 9.61
N LYS A 108 6.77 4.79 10.71
CA LYS A 108 6.84 3.66 11.67
C LYS A 108 6.33 2.36 11.06
N GLY A 109 5.23 2.44 10.29
CA GLY A 109 4.66 1.32 9.55
C GLY A 109 5.65 0.71 8.56
N LEU A 110 6.40 1.52 7.81
CA LEU A 110 7.43 1.06 6.88
C LEU A 110 8.55 0.32 7.61
N LYS A 111 9.03 0.87 8.73
CA LYS A 111 10.04 0.22 9.58
C LYS A 111 9.54 -1.10 10.16
N CYS A 112 8.26 -1.19 10.51
CA CYS A 112 7.63 -2.44 10.93
C CYS A 112 7.61 -3.45 9.77
N ALA A 113 7.09 -3.05 8.60
CA ALA A 113 7.03 -3.89 7.41
C ALA A 113 8.41 -4.45 7.02
N ARG A 114 9.45 -3.60 7.01
CA ARG A 114 10.84 -4.02 6.73
C ARG A 114 11.33 -5.09 7.71
N LYS A 115 11.03 -4.94 9.01
CA LYS A 115 11.41 -5.92 10.03
C LYS A 115 10.67 -7.25 9.87
N LEU A 116 9.40 -7.21 9.47
CA LEU A 116 8.59 -8.40 9.25
C LEU A 116 9.03 -9.19 8.01
N ASP A 117 9.40 -8.47 6.95
CA ASP A 117 9.85 -9.06 5.71
C ASP A 117 10.92 -8.19 5.01
N PRO A 118 12.22 -8.50 5.21
CA PRO A 118 13.30 -7.79 4.54
C PRO A 118 13.50 -8.24 3.08
N THR A 119 12.74 -9.24 2.60
CA THR A 119 13.00 -9.88 1.29
C THR A 119 12.23 -9.27 0.13
N ARG A 120 11.25 -8.40 0.40
CA ARG A 120 10.36 -7.80 -0.60
C ARG A 120 10.41 -6.28 -0.59
N LEU A 121 9.99 -5.68 -1.70
CA LEU A 121 9.93 -4.24 -1.86
C LEU A 121 8.76 -3.65 -1.05
N LEU A 122 8.94 -2.44 -0.54
CA LEU A 122 7.91 -1.64 0.14
C LEU A 122 7.47 -0.48 -0.75
N HIS A 123 6.16 -0.36 -0.93
CA HIS A 123 5.47 0.65 -1.71
C HIS A 123 4.49 1.44 -0.86
N TYR A 124 4.39 2.74 -1.12
CA TYR A 124 3.26 3.54 -0.69
C TYR A 124 3.17 4.83 -1.51
N GLU A 125 2.11 4.97 -2.31
CA GLU A 125 1.92 6.16 -3.15
C GLU A 125 1.68 7.43 -2.33
N GLY A 126 1.05 7.30 -1.15
CA GLY A 126 0.75 8.41 -0.26
C GLY A 126 1.98 9.26 0.11
N ALA A 127 3.19 8.69 0.02
CA ALA A 127 4.46 9.40 0.19
C ALA A 127 4.61 10.64 -0.73
N TYR A 128 3.94 10.66 -1.88
CA TYR A 128 3.89 11.83 -2.75
C TYR A 128 3.25 13.06 -2.07
N TYR A 129 2.34 12.84 -1.13
CA TYR A 129 1.62 13.86 -0.38
C TYR A 129 2.25 14.19 0.98
N ALA A 130 3.50 13.77 1.21
CA ALA A 130 4.24 14.09 2.42
C ALA A 130 4.34 15.60 2.65
N ASP A 131 4.20 16.03 3.91
CA ASP A 131 4.28 17.44 4.29
C ASP A 131 5.67 18.01 3.99
N LYS A 132 5.71 19.01 3.11
CA LYS A 132 6.95 19.66 2.66
C LYS A 132 7.60 20.54 3.72
N ASN A 133 6.89 20.87 4.81
CA ASN A 133 7.38 21.72 5.89
C ASN A 133 8.11 20.95 7.00
N ARG A 134 8.14 19.61 6.93
CA ARG A 134 8.88 18.76 7.88
C ARG A 134 9.91 17.88 7.17
N LYS A 135 10.86 17.38 7.96
CA LYS A 135 11.78 16.34 7.49
C LYS A 135 11.06 14.98 7.55
N ASN A 136 10.66 14.48 6.38
CA ASN A 136 10.07 13.16 6.23
C ASN A 136 11.16 12.07 6.17
N ASP A 137 10.86 10.90 6.70
CA ASP A 137 11.69 9.72 6.58
C ASP A 137 11.18 8.81 5.46
N PHE A 138 11.96 8.66 4.38
CA PHE A 138 11.62 7.79 3.24
C PHE A 138 12.57 6.59 3.12
N THR A 139 13.44 6.33 4.11
CA THR A 139 14.55 5.36 3.95
C THR A 139 14.09 3.94 3.65
N GLU A 140 12.87 3.60 4.04
CA GLU A 140 12.30 2.26 3.88
C GLU A 140 11.42 2.11 2.63
N LEU A 141 11.16 3.19 1.88
CA LEU A 141 10.45 3.10 0.60
C LEU A 141 11.41 2.71 -0.51
N ASP A 142 11.06 1.64 -1.23
CA ASP A 142 11.88 1.14 -2.33
C ASP A 142 11.40 1.66 -3.70
N VAL A 143 10.17 2.16 -3.77
CA VAL A 143 9.48 2.48 -5.03
C VAL A 143 8.83 3.86 -4.98
N ILE A 144 9.11 4.67 -5.99
CA ILE A 144 8.36 5.89 -6.28
C ILE A 144 7.11 5.50 -7.06
N SER A 145 5.96 6.00 -6.62
CA SER A 145 4.66 5.70 -7.22
C SER A 145 3.86 6.98 -7.39
N ARG A 146 3.06 7.03 -8.47
CA ARG A 146 2.16 8.14 -8.81
C ARG A 146 0.88 7.57 -9.39
N MET A 147 -0.26 8.13 -9.02
CA MET A 147 -1.55 7.80 -9.64
C MET A 147 -1.89 8.81 -10.73
N TYR A 148 -2.16 8.29 -11.93
CA TYR A 148 -2.60 9.05 -13.11
C TYR A 148 -1.73 10.29 -13.47
N PRO A 149 -0.39 10.22 -13.43
CA PRO A 149 0.45 11.35 -13.81
C PRO A 149 0.26 11.70 -15.30
N SER A 150 0.33 12.98 -15.61
CA SER A 150 0.47 13.43 -16.99
C SER A 150 1.84 13.05 -17.56
N ILE A 151 1.97 13.04 -18.90
CA ILE A 151 3.24 12.72 -19.56
C ILE A 151 4.34 13.71 -19.13
N ASP A 152 3.99 14.96 -18.89
CA ASP A 152 4.95 16.00 -18.49
C ASP A 152 5.47 15.81 -17.05
N GLU A 153 4.82 14.96 -16.24
CA GLU A 153 5.21 14.66 -14.86
C GLU A 153 6.10 13.41 -14.73
N ILE A 154 6.31 12.65 -15.81
CA ILE A 154 7.12 11.41 -15.87
C ILE A 154 8.45 11.67 -16.55
#